data_AF-A0A8C2C5W9-F1
#
_entry.id   AF-A0A8C2C5W9-F1
#
_cell.length_a   1.000
_cell.length_b   1.000
_cell.length_c   1.000
_cell.angle_alpha   90.00
_cell.angle_beta   90.00
_cell.angle_gamma   90.00
#
_symmetry.space_group_name_H-M   'P 1'
#
loop_
_entity.id
_entity.type
_entity.pdbx_description
1 polymer ?
#
loop_
_entity_poly.entity_id
_entity_poly.type
_entity_poly.pdbx_seq_one_letter_code
_entity_poly.pdbx_strand_id
1 'polypeptide(L)'
;REREKDGRAERKVMILNFLCVSRIHVIFIYPVDWTVADVASYFTAAGFPEQALAFRTQEIDGKSLLLMQRNDVLTGLSIRLGPALKIYERHVKVLQRTHFQDDEAFC
;
A
#
# COMPACT_ATOMS: atom_id res chain seq x y z
N ARG A 1 6.46 -31.00 24.09
CA ARG A 1 5.53 -29.99 24.63
C ARG A 1 6.32 -28.71 24.86
N GLU A 2 5.82 -27.62 24.27
CA GLU A 2 6.16 -26.22 24.53
C GLU A 2 7.62 -25.79 24.30
N ARG A 3 7.86 -25.10 23.19
CA ARG A 3 8.35 -23.70 23.12
C ARG A 3 8.39 -23.26 21.66
N GLU A 4 7.24 -23.24 21.01
CA GLU A 4 7.05 -22.55 19.73
C GLU A 4 6.47 -21.17 20.06
N LYS A 5 7.32 -20.32 20.63
CA LYS A 5 6.95 -18.95 21.00
C LYS A 5 7.02 -18.06 19.77
N ASP A 6 5.85 -17.88 19.16
CA ASP A 6 5.36 -16.62 18.63
C ASP A 6 6.25 -15.84 17.64
N GLY A 7 6.40 -16.39 16.44
CA GLY A 7 6.84 -15.67 15.23
C GLY A 7 5.73 -14.85 14.54
N ARG A 8 4.68 -14.44 15.29
CA ARG A 8 3.57 -13.62 14.78
C ARG A 8 3.80 -12.13 15.05
N ALA A 9 4.54 -11.79 16.11
CA ALA A 9 4.85 -10.38 16.45
C ALA A 9 5.87 -9.73 15.51
N GLU A 10 6.79 -10.49 14.90
CA GLU A 10 7.83 -9.93 14.02
C GLU A 10 7.32 -9.59 12.60
N ARG A 11 6.14 -10.09 12.22
CA ARG A 11 5.51 -9.78 10.92
C ARG A 11 4.76 -8.44 10.89
N LYS A 12 4.57 -7.79 12.04
CA LYS A 12 4.07 -6.41 12.10
C LYS A 12 5.13 -5.37 11.70
N VAL A 13 6.39 -5.79 11.55
CA VAL A 13 7.55 -4.89 11.33
C VAL A 13 8.17 -5.09 9.93
N MET A 14 7.34 -5.23 8.88
CA MET A 14 7.83 -5.16 7.49
C MET A 14 7.19 -4.07 6.62
N ILE A 15 6.08 -3.45 7.04
CA ILE A 15 5.64 -2.19 6.42
C ILE A 15 6.45 -0.99 6.92
N LEU A 16 7.13 -1.12 8.07
CA LEU A 16 7.80 0.00 8.72
C LEU A 16 9.31 0.11 8.43
N ASN A 17 9.86 -0.56 7.43
CA ASN A 17 11.32 -0.63 7.24
C ASN A 17 11.82 -0.21 5.85
N PHE A 18 11.37 0.95 5.34
CA PHE A 18 12.21 1.70 4.38
C PHE A 18 12.10 3.23 4.41
N LEU A 19 11.58 3.84 5.49
CA LEU A 19 11.59 5.31 5.62
C LEU A 19 11.88 5.78 7.05
N CYS A 20 12.84 5.15 7.73
CA CYS A 20 13.50 5.77 8.87
C CYS A 20 14.77 6.49 8.39
N VAL A 21 14.63 7.64 7.72
CA VAL A 21 15.80 8.53 7.52
C VAL A 21 15.54 10.00 7.90
N SER A 22 14.31 10.48 8.11
CA SER A 22 14.13 11.85 8.63
C SER A 22 12.83 12.01 9.42
N ARG A 23 12.97 12.41 10.68
CA ARG A 23 11.89 12.67 11.64
C ARG A 23 10.95 13.79 11.17
N ILE A 24 9.82 13.44 10.54
CA ILE A 24 8.56 14.22 10.58
C ILE A 24 7.42 13.20 10.52
N HIS A 25 6.59 13.15 11.56
CA HIS A 25 5.28 12.48 11.67
C HIS A 25 4.84 11.60 10.47
N VAL A 26 5.37 10.37 10.36
CA VAL A 26 4.64 9.32 9.63
C VAL A 26 3.67 8.74 10.64
N ILE A 27 2.53 9.41 10.76
CA ILE A 27 1.42 9.03 11.62
C ILE A 27 1.02 7.61 11.22
N PHE A 28 0.80 6.76 12.22
CA PHE A 28 0.31 5.37 12.14
C PHE A 28 -1.08 5.27 11.48
N ILE A 29 -1.24 5.74 10.25
CA ILE A 29 -2.51 5.73 9.54
C ILE A 29 -2.55 4.49 8.65
N TYR A 30 -3.51 3.61 8.95
CA TYR A 30 -3.77 2.41 8.19
C TYR A 30 -4.08 2.76 6.72
N PRO A 31 -3.67 1.94 5.74
CA PRO A 31 -3.93 2.23 4.33
C PRO A 31 -5.40 2.50 3.99
N VAL A 32 -6.34 1.95 4.77
CA VAL A 32 -7.78 2.17 4.63
C VAL A 32 -8.20 3.62 4.93
N ASP A 33 -7.42 4.34 5.71
CA ASP A 33 -7.68 5.73 6.13
C ASP A 33 -6.89 6.74 5.31
N TRP A 34 -6.10 6.28 4.33
CA TRP A 34 -5.33 7.18 3.46
C TRP A 34 -6.26 8.07 2.65
N THR A 35 -6.01 9.37 2.69
CA THR A 35 -6.62 10.33 1.78
C THR A 35 -6.00 10.20 0.39
N VAL A 36 -6.60 10.86 -0.62
CA VAL A 36 -6.01 10.99 -1.96
C VAL A 36 -4.59 11.58 -1.90
N ALA A 37 -4.35 12.52 -0.98
CA ALA A 37 -3.03 13.12 -0.80
C ALA A 37 -2.00 12.12 -0.26
N ASP A 38 -2.41 11.25 0.67
CA ASP A 38 -1.54 10.21 1.24
C ASP A 38 -1.18 9.16 0.19
N VAL A 39 -2.14 8.70 -0.62
CA VAL A 39 -1.90 7.78 -1.75
C VAL A 39 -0.90 8.39 -2.74
N ALA A 40 -1.10 9.65 -3.13
CA ALA A 40 -0.19 10.34 -4.04
C ALA A 40 1.20 10.52 -3.44
N SER A 41 1.29 10.89 -2.15
CA SER A 41 2.57 11.02 -1.43
C SER A 41 3.32 9.70 -1.37
N TYR A 42 2.63 8.61 -1.04
CA TYR A 42 3.19 7.26 -0.99
C TYR A 42 3.80 6.86 -2.34
N PHE A 43 3.05 6.96 -3.44
CA PHE A 43 3.56 6.58 -4.76
C PHE A 43 4.65 7.52 -5.27
N THR A 44 4.63 8.80 -4.89
CA THR A 44 5.72 9.73 -5.17
C THR A 44 7.00 9.28 -4.46
N ALA A 45 6.92 8.98 -3.16
CA ALA A 45 8.05 8.49 -2.36
C ALA A 45 8.57 7.11 -2.82
N ALA A 46 7.68 6.27 -3.35
CA ALA A 46 8.03 4.99 -3.95
C ALA A 46 8.71 5.10 -5.34
N GLY A 47 8.89 6.31 -5.88
CA GLY A 47 9.56 6.55 -7.16
C GLY A 47 8.62 6.56 -8.37
N PHE A 48 7.33 6.81 -8.17
CA PHE A 48 6.29 6.86 -9.22
C PHE A 48 5.56 8.22 -9.26
N PRO A 49 6.25 9.37 -9.39
CA PRO A 49 5.63 10.69 -9.31
C PRO A 49 4.60 10.96 -10.43
N GLU A 50 4.83 10.46 -11.65
CA GLU A 50 3.87 10.60 -12.75
C GLU A 50 2.58 9.82 -12.48
N GLN A 51 2.70 8.63 -11.89
CA GLN A 51 1.55 7.78 -11.57
C GLN A 51 0.82 8.30 -10.34
N ALA A 52 1.53 8.85 -9.36
CA ALA A 52 0.94 9.55 -8.23
C ALA A 52 0.01 10.70 -8.69
N LEU A 53 0.38 11.42 -9.75
CA LEU A 53 -0.52 12.40 -10.36
C LEU A 53 -1.78 11.76 -10.92
N ALA A 54 -1.68 10.61 -11.60
CA ALA A 54 -2.84 9.88 -12.11
C ALA A 54 -3.78 9.42 -10.98
N PHE A 55 -3.24 8.86 -9.90
CA PHE A 55 -4.01 8.50 -8.70
C PHE A 55 -4.73 9.72 -8.11
N ARG A 56 -4.05 10.87 -8.03
CA ARG A 56 -4.66 12.11 -7.53
C ARG A 56 -5.77 12.63 -8.44
N THR A 57 -5.55 12.66 -9.75
CA THR A 57 -6.54 13.15 -10.72
C THR A 57 -7.79 12.28 -10.76
N GLN A 58 -7.66 10.98 -10.52
CA GLN A 58 -8.77 10.05 -10.42
C GLN A 58 -9.36 9.93 -9.01
N GLU A 59 -8.91 10.79 -8.08
CA GLU A 59 -9.41 10.86 -6.71
C GLU A 59 -9.33 9.52 -5.97
N ILE A 60 -8.26 8.75 -6.23
CA ILE A 60 -8.06 7.44 -5.59
C ILE A 60 -7.59 7.64 -4.15
N ASP A 61 -8.49 7.34 -3.21
CA ASP A 61 -8.20 7.25 -1.78
C ASP A 61 -7.74 5.85 -1.36
N GLY A 62 -7.43 5.67 -0.08
CA GLY A 62 -6.95 4.42 0.48
C GLY A 62 -7.91 3.26 0.32
N LYS A 63 -9.21 3.49 0.56
CA LYS A 63 -10.26 2.47 0.40
C LYS A 63 -10.35 2.00 -1.04
N SER A 64 -10.40 2.95 -1.97
CA SER A 64 -10.45 2.67 -3.40
C SER A 64 -9.20 1.91 -3.84
N LEU A 65 -8.02 2.33 -3.41
CA LEU A 65 -6.73 1.67 -3.70
C LEU A 65 -6.73 0.21 -3.24
N LEU A 66 -7.23 -0.07 -2.04
CA LEU A 66 -7.29 -1.43 -1.48
C LEU A 66 -8.31 -2.31 -2.20
N LEU A 67 -9.30 -1.74 -2.88
CA LEU A 67 -10.29 -2.47 -3.67
C LEU A 67 -9.90 -2.61 -5.16
N MET A 68 -8.86 -1.91 -5.62
CA MET A 68 -8.43 -1.98 -7.01
C MET A 68 -8.03 -3.40 -7.42
N GLN A 69 -8.58 -3.83 -8.54
CA GLN A 69 -8.20 -5.05 -9.21
C GLN A 69 -7.05 -4.79 -10.19
N ARG A 70 -6.45 -5.88 -10.67
CA ARG A 70 -5.38 -5.81 -11.67
C ARG A 70 -5.76 -4.95 -12.87
N ASN A 71 -6.97 -5.14 -13.40
CA ASN A 71 -7.41 -4.41 -14.59
C ASN A 71 -7.52 -2.90 -14.32
N ASP A 72 -8.01 -2.50 -13.15
CA ASP A 72 -8.15 -1.08 -12.80
C ASP A 72 -6.80 -0.35 -12.82
N VAL A 73 -5.73 -1.00 -12.35
CA VAL A 73 -4.37 -0.43 -12.39
C VAL A 73 -3.76 -0.47 -13.79
N LEU A 74 -3.97 -1.57 -14.53
CA LEU A 74 -3.35 -1.76 -15.84
C LEU A 74 -4.00 -0.93 -16.95
N THR A 75 -5.30 -0.64 -16.86
CA THR A 75 -6.04 0.05 -17.93
C THR A 75 -6.79 1.29 -17.44
N GLY A 76 -7.29 1.30 -16.20
CA GLY A 76 -8.09 2.42 -15.66
C GLY A 76 -7.29 3.71 -15.43
N LEU A 77 -6.01 3.60 -15.08
CA LEU A 77 -5.17 4.76 -14.73
C LEU A 77 -4.48 5.46 -15.91
N SER A 78 -4.62 4.94 -17.15
CA SER A 78 -3.85 5.41 -18.32
C SER A 78 -2.32 5.41 -18.10
N ILE A 79 -1.82 4.50 -17.27
CA ILE A 79 -0.39 4.35 -16.95
C ILE A 79 0.25 3.39 -17.96
N ARG A 80 1.52 3.65 -18.33
CA ARG A 80 2.29 2.71 -19.17
C ARG A 80 2.36 1.33 -18.49
N LEU A 81 2.26 0.26 -19.30
CA LEU A 81 2.19 -1.12 -18.81
C LEU A 81 3.31 -1.50 -17.81
N GLY A 82 4.55 -1.10 -18.09
CA GLY A 82 5.71 -1.39 -17.23
C GLY A 82 5.54 -0.86 -15.79
N PRO A 83 5.38 0.47 -15.60
CA PRO A 83 5.06 1.04 -14.31
C PRO A 83 3.78 0.46 -13.67
N ALA A 84 2.72 0.24 -14.44
CA ALA A 84 1.45 -0.30 -13.92
C ALA A 84 1.63 -1.69 -13.30
N LEU A 85 2.39 -2.58 -13.95
CA LEU A 85 2.74 -3.90 -13.41
C LEU A 85 3.55 -3.80 -12.12
N LYS A 86 4.53 -2.89 -12.05
CA LYS A 86 5.34 -2.67 -10.85
C LYS A 86 4.49 -2.18 -9.68
N ILE A 87 3.59 -1.23 -9.93
CA ILE A 87 2.67 -0.68 -8.92
C ILE A 87 1.75 -1.76 -8.38
N TYR A 88 1.10 -2.53 -9.26
CA TYR A 88 0.17 -3.56 -8.81
C TYR A 88 0.86 -4.66 -8.00
N GLU A 89 1.96 -5.22 -8.53
CA GLU A 89 2.59 -6.39 -7.93
C GLU A 89 3.41 -6.07 -6.67
N ARG A 90 3.99 -4.86 -6.57
CA ARG A 90 4.90 -4.51 -5.45
C ARG A 90 4.28 -3.60 -4.40
N HIS A 91 3.21 -2.88 -4.72
CA HIS A 91 2.58 -1.94 -3.79
C HIS A 91 1.15 -2.35 -3.47
N VAL A 92 0.26 -2.38 -4.47
CA VAL A 92 -1.17 -2.63 -4.23
C VAL A 92 -1.41 -3.98 -3.56
N LYS A 93 -0.85 -5.07 -4.11
CA LYS A 93 -0.99 -6.41 -3.50
C LYS A 93 -0.38 -6.52 -2.11
N VAL A 94 0.70 -5.78 -1.84
CA VAL A 94 1.33 -5.78 -0.52
C VAL A 94 0.42 -5.10 0.49
N LEU A 95 -0.10 -3.91 0.15
CA LEU A 95 -1.05 -3.15 0.97
C LEU A 95 -2.34 -3.95 1.23
N GLN A 96 -2.88 -4.63 0.20
CA GLN A 96 -4.05 -5.49 0.33
C GLN A 96 -3.82 -6.67 1.28
N ARG A 97 -2.72 -7.41 1.10
CA ARG A 97 -2.40 -8.55 1.99
C ARG A 97 -2.29 -8.11 3.44
N THR A 98 -1.68 -6.96 3.68
CA THR A 98 -1.48 -6.44 5.03
C THR A 98 -2.78 -5.92 5.66
N HIS A 99 -3.81 -5.65 4.87
CA HIS A 99 -5.12 -5.25 5.38
C HIS A 99 -6.04 -6.45 5.61
N PHE A 100 -6.18 -7.34 4.61
CA PHE A 100 -7.13 -8.46 4.68
C PHE A 100 -6.62 -9.69 5.46
N GLN A 101 -5.31 -9.81 5.74
CA GLN A 101 -4.80 -10.85 6.65
C GLN A 101 -5.15 -10.59 8.12
N ASP A 102 -5.63 -9.39 8.45
CA ASP A 102 -6.17 -9.09 9.78
C ASP A 102 -7.63 -9.55 9.93
N ASP A 103 -8.38 -9.75 8.84
CA ASP A 103 -9.81 -10.12 8.87
C ASP A 103 -10.06 -11.63 9.04
N GLU A 104 -9.24 -12.50 8.43
CA GLU A 104 -9.39 -13.97 8.60
C GLU A 104 -8.84 -14.52 9.93
N ALA A 105 -8.18 -13.69 10.74
CA ALA A 105 -7.65 -14.11 12.04
C ALA A 105 -8.69 -14.09 13.18
N PHE A 106 -9.96 -13.75 12.88
CA PHE A 106 -11.06 -13.64 13.86
C PHE A 106 -12.26 -14.58 13.61
N CYS A 107 -12.13 -15.57 12.72
CA CYS A 107 -13.10 -16.67 12.60
C CYS A 107 -12.55 -17.98 13.19
#